data_AF-A0A812G2P5-F1
#
_entry.id   AF-A0A812G2P5-F1
#
_cell.length_a   1.000
_cell.length_b   1.000
_cell.length_c   1.000
_cell.angle_alpha   90.00
_cell.angle_beta   90.00
_cell.angle_gamma   90.00
#
_symmetry.space_group_name_H-M   'P 1'
#
loop_
_entity.id
_entity.type
_entity.pdbx_description
1 polymer ?
#
loop_
_entity_poly.entity_id
_entity_poly.type
_entity_poly.pdbx_seq_one_letter_code
_entity_poly.pdbx_strand_id
1 'polypeptide(L)'
;METDPRIRTYLRLTTVCGAMQAFIFQDWSWLLVFTVIWSILVLIWLESSSKSAGAGTNWLPLAMAVPFLGYPCYWVSMMPYTWESDLWTVQVDLTMALWLLLYGAGGAEGAVDSLSSTIHEMFSAYYLAAGFWKLNADFLDPMASCAGVFFSQHVTRYFGTLSWESQVELGRSVLPWVPLGGVAVEVSMGLVFLLGRLDRRCARLGLLYILCFHLWVCLTPEPNNISLFAVQCASRLAIVLDPSALHAASMKIGSYAFALSALGTVAVACGIQAGFTPLNWGFLVFIPLFLFMHLVVFVETGTKAPTPPATRSRRRPWWTYLATSFAWAYSFGTIMLGAMEEATPNMFANLKIHGGSNHLVLPTGLLFKWFGEAGDSHPYGGGVIRMETTTSHWLQTIYPCDLTHVLQPSAAPDLLEVLGSPRPVFLNSGANRILGLREKGFVPPPPHGKLLQYTTPAVEWKRLLKEAIEKDRSFAVTYSHLPGTAGDEVWRATAYARRVLLKVADGGIAGCDVSFPNGTRADCKTTDLPYHLDVPWWIQKIGLYHGYPILHDAQGEVRKSIQCFGP
;
A
#
# COMPACT_ATOMS: atom_id res chain seq x y z
N MET A 1 -8.91 -27.57 25.66
CA MET A 1 -8.56 -26.13 25.68
C MET A 1 -9.55 -25.41 24.82
N GLU A 2 -10.29 -24.46 25.39
CA GLU A 2 -11.17 -23.61 24.58
C GLU A 2 -10.32 -22.49 23.98
N THR A 3 -10.12 -22.52 22.66
CA THR A 3 -9.37 -21.47 21.95
C THR A 3 -10.12 -20.15 22.04
N ASP A 4 -9.44 -19.06 22.39
CA ASP A 4 -10.04 -17.72 22.49
C ASP A 4 -10.83 -17.37 21.20
N PRO A 5 -12.09 -16.89 21.30
CA PRO A 5 -12.93 -16.56 20.15
C PRO A 5 -12.28 -15.59 19.15
N ARG A 6 -11.42 -14.69 19.65
CA ARG A 6 -10.70 -13.72 18.81
C ARG A 6 -9.76 -14.42 17.85
N ILE A 7 -9.01 -15.42 18.31
CA ILE A 7 -8.05 -16.16 17.47
C ILE A 7 -8.79 -16.98 16.40
N ARG A 8 -9.90 -17.64 16.77
CA ARG A 8 -10.71 -18.39 15.78
C ARG A 8 -11.28 -17.46 14.73
N THR A 9 -11.81 -16.31 15.14
CA THR A 9 -12.37 -15.32 14.22
C THR A 9 -11.28 -14.74 13.31
N TYR A 10 -10.13 -14.38 13.86
CA TYR A 10 -8.98 -13.92 13.10
C TYR A 10 -8.61 -14.94 12.03
N LEU A 11 -8.42 -16.22 12.41
CA LEU A 11 -8.07 -17.28 11.47
C LEU A 11 -9.12 -17.46 10.35
N ARG A 12 -10.41 -17.41 10.68
CA ARG A 12 -11.49 -17.48 9.67
C ARG A 12 -11.41 -16.31 8.69
N LEU A 13 -11.28 -15.09 9.20
CA LEU A 13 -11.26 -13.89 8.39
C LEU A 13 -9.99 -13.80 7.51
N THR A 14 -8.82 -14.17 8.04
CA THR A 14 -7.59 -14.22 7.24
C THR A 14 -7.65 -15.31 6.17
N THR A 15 -8.30 -16.45 6.44
CA THR A 15 -8.53 -17.51 5.43
C THR A 15 -9.37 -17.00 4.27
N VAL A 16 -10.47 -16.31 4.56
CA VAL A 16 -11.33 -15.69 3.52
C VAL A 16 -10.53 -14.66 2.73
N CYS A 17 -9.78 -13.80 3.42
CA CYS A 17 -8.93 -12.79 2.78
C CYS A 17 -7.90 -13.42 1.82
N GLY A 18 -7.22 -14.49 2.22
CA GLY A 18 -6.26 -15.19 1.36
C GLY A 18 -6.89 -15.88 0.15
N ALA A 19 -8.06 -16.50 0.33
CA ALA A 19 -8.81 -17.08 -0.78
C ALA A 19 -9.23 -16.02 -1.81
N MET A 20 -9.63 -14.84 -1.36
CA MET A 20 -9.94 -13.71 -2.24
C MET A 20 -8.72 -13.21 -2.99
N GLN A 21 -7.57 -13.09 -2.33
CA GLN A 21 -6.32 -12.67 -2.97
C GLN A 21 -5.92 -13.61 -4.10
N ALA A 22 -5.97 -14.92 -3.84
CA ALA A 22 -5.64 -15.94 -4.85
C ALA A 22 -6.52 -15.79 -6.09
N PHE A 23 -7.81 -15.52 -5.87
CA PHE A 23 -8.78 -15.35 -6.95
C PHE A 23 -8.58 -14.03 -7.71
N ILE A 24 -8.46 -12.90 -7.01
CA ILE A 24 -8.37 -11.55 -7.60
C ILE A 24 -7.09 -11.38 -8.41
N PHE A 25 -5.95 -11.82 -7.86
CA PHE A 25 -4.67 -11.68 -8.56
C PHE A 25 -4.46 -12.76 -9.62
N GLN A 26 -5.36 -13.76 -9.68
CA GLN A 26 -5.19 -15.00 -10.45
C GLN A 26 -3.85 -15.68 -10.14
N ASP A 27 -3.31 -15.41 -8.95
CA ASP A 27 -2.05 -15.92 -8.47
C ASP A 27 -2.32 -17.17 -7.64
N TRP A 28 -2.36 -18.30 -8.33
CA TRP A 28 -2.51 -19.62 -7.75
C TRP A 28 -1.19 -20.18 -7.24
N SER A 29 -0.36 -19.34 -6.61
CA SER A 29 0.85 -19.82 -5.97
C SER A 29 0.52 -20.96 -5.01
N TRP A 30 1.29 -22.05 -5.12
CA TRP A 30 1.11 -23.22 -4.25
C TRP A 30 1.14 -22.85 -2.77
N LEU A 31 1.93 -21.84 -2.40
CA LEU A 31 2.02 -21.34 -1.03
C LEU A 31 0.69 -20.74 -0.53
N LEU A 32 0.03 -19.91 -1.34
CA LEU A 32 -1.24 -19.29 -0.97
C LEU A 32 -2.36 -20.33 -0.91
N VAL A 33 -2.45 -21.21 -1.92
CA VAL A 33 -3.44 -22.29 -1.95
C VAL A 33 -3.27 -23.25 -0.78
N PHE A 34 -2.04 -23.68 -0.50
CA PHE A 34 -1.73 -24.53 0.65
C PHE A 34 -2.12 -23.84 1.96
N THR A 35 -1.79 -22.56 2.12
CA THR A 35 -2.12 -21.78 3.31
C THR A 35 -3.63 -21.72 3.55
N VAL A 36 -4.42 -21.48 2.50
CA VAL A 36 -5.88 -21.45 2.58
C VAL A 36 -6.44 -22.83 2.95
N ILE A 37 -6.04 -23.88 2.24
CA ILE A 37 -6.50 -25.26 2.50
C ILE A 37 -6.14 -25.67 3.93
N TRP A 38 -4.90 -25.44 4.36
CA TRP A 38 -4.46 -25.76 5.71
C TRP A 38 -5.27 -25.02 6.76
N SER A 39 -5.56 -23.74 6.54
CA SER A 39 -6.41 -22.96 7.45
C SER A 39 -7.82 -23.55 7.57
N ILE A 40 -8.42 -23.98 6.45
CA ILE A 40 -9.72 -24.66 6.45
C ILE A 40 -9.66 -25.95 7.26
N LEU A 41 -8.62 -26.77 7.08
CA LEU A 41 -8.44 -28.01 7.83
C LEU A 41 -8.30 -27.75 9.34
N VAL A 42 -7.52 -26.73 9.74
CA VAL A 42 -7.38 -26.32 11.14
C VAL A 42 -8.71 -25.85 11.71
N LEU A 43 -9.51 -25.10 10.94
CA LEU A 43 -10.83 -24.64 11.37
C LEU A 43 -11.80 -25.81 11.56
N ILE A 44 -11.87 -26.75 10.61
CA ILE A 44 -12.68 -27.97 10.73
C ILE A 44 -12.26 -28.78 11.98
N TRP A 45 -10.94 -28.87 12.22
CA TRP A 45 -10.42 -29.55 13.38
C TRP A 45 -10.78 -28.85 14.70
N LEU A 46 -10.70 -27.52 14.76
CA LEU A 46 -11.13 -26.73 15.93
C LEU A 46 -12.62 -26.91 16.25
N GLU A 47 -13.48 -26.96 15.23
CA GLU A 47 -14.92 -27.18 15.42
C GLU A 47 -15.24 -28.60 15.90
N SER A 48 -14.57 -29.61 15.32
CA SER A 48 -14.78 -31.02 15.67
C SER A 48 -14.20 -31.40 17.04
N SER A 49 -13.07 -30.81 17.42
CA SER A 49 -12.37 -31.11 18.69
C SER A 49 -13.04 -30.49 19.92
N SER A 50 -13.91 -29.50 19.74
CA SER A 50 -14.73 -28.95 20.82
C SER A 50 -15.60 -30.02 21.50
N LYS A 51 -15.84 -31.16 20.82
CA LYS A 51 -16.66 -32.27 21.30
C LYS A 51 -15.88 -33.41 21.96
N SER A 52 -14.54 -33.43 21.88
CA SER A 52 -13.68 -34.52 22.38
C SER A 52 -12.59 -33.98 23.31
N ALA A 53 -13.00 -33.57 24.51
CA ALA A 53 -12.10 -33.13 25.57
C ALA A 53 -11.30 -34.31 26.15
N GLY A 54 -10.09 -34.58 25.62
CA GLY A 54 -9.27 -35.65 26.21
C GLY A 54 -7.82 -35.82 25.75
N ALA A 55 -7.42 -35.35 24.56
CA ALA A 55 -6.05 -35.56 24.07
C ALA A 55 -5.19 -34.30 24.22
N GLY A 56 -4.05 -34.42 24.89
CA GLY A 56 -3.03 -33.38 25.03
C GLY A 56 -2.42 -32.99 23.68
N THR A 57 -2.97 -31.98 23.03
CA THR A 57 -2.53 -31.55 21.70
C THR A 57 -1.56 -30.37 21.78
N ASN A 58 -0.34 -30.65 22.23
CA ASN A 58 0.80 -29.71 22.17
C ASN A 58 1.10 -29.18 20.75
N TRP A 59 0.52 -29.82 19.72
CA TRP A 59 0.69 -29.46 18.31
C TRP A 59 -0.37 -28.48 17.78
N LEU A 60 -1.45 -28.21 18.51
CA LEU A 60 -2.49 -27.24 18.09
C LEU A 60 -1.90 -25.85 17.76
N PRO A 61 -1.04 -25.25 18.59
CA PRO A 61 -0.48 -23.93 18.31
C PRO A 61 0.40 -23.92 17.07
N LEU A 62 1.16 -25.01 16.85
CA LEU A 62 1.98 -25.17 15.66
C LEU A 62 1.12 -25.25 14.41
N ALA A 63 0.05 -26.05 14.43
CA ALA A 63 -0.90 -26.15 13.32
C ALA A 63 -1.58 -24.81 13.01
N MET A 64 -1.92 -24.03 14.05
CA MET A 64 -2.48 -22.68 13.90
C MET A 64 -1.45 -21.64 13.44
N ALA A 65 -0.17 -21.81 13.72
CA ALA A 65 0.89 -20.89 13.30
C ALA A 65 1.20 -21.00 11.80
N VAL A 66 1.00 -22.20 11.20
CA VAL A 66 1.31 -22.44 9.77
C VAL A 66 0.64 -21.42 8.85
N PRO A 67 -0.68 -21.13 8.94
CA PRO A 67 -1.29 -20.09 8.13
C PRO A 67 -0.67 -18.72 8.27
N PHE A 68 -0.33 -18.33 9.51
CA PHE A 68 0.27 -17.04 9.82
C PHE A 68 1.74 -16.93 9.43
N LEU A 69 2.39 -18.04 9.09
CA LEU A 69 3.71 -18.08 8.45
C LEU A 69 3.60 -18.17 6.92
N GLY A 70 2.57 -18.84 6.41
CA GLY A 70 2.32 -19.02 4.99
C GLY A 70 2.11 -17.69 4.25
N TYR A 71 1.29 -16.79 4.81
CA TYR A 71 1.09 -15.46 4.22
C TYR A 71 2.39 -14.62 4.16
N PRO A 72 3.16 -14.46 5.25
CA PRO A 72 4.51 -13.88 5.18
C PRO A 72 5.41 -14.48 4.12
N CYS A 73 5.50 -15.81 4.03
CA CYS A 73 6.33 -16.47 3.04
C CYS A 73 5.90 -16.16 1.61
N TYR A 74 4.59 -16.14 1.36
CA TYR A 74 4.04 -15.74 0.06
C TYR A 74 4.43 -14.30 -0.29
N TRP A 75 4.17 -13.33 0.59
CA TRP A 75 4.48 -11.93 0.31
C TRP A 75 5.99 -11.65 0.19
N VAL A 76 6.83 -12.26 1.02
CA VAL A 76 8.29 -12.19 0.88
C VAL A 76 8.76 -12.78 -0.45
N SER A 77 8.06 -13.79 -0.99
CA SER A 77 8.37 -14.32 -2.32
C SER A 77 8.05 -13.31 -3.44
N MET A 78 6.98 -12.54 -3.28
CA MET A 78 6.51 -11.51 -4.23
C MET A 78 7.29 -10.20 -4.17
N MET A 79 8.02 -9.95 -3.09
CA MET A 79 8.92 -8.79 -2.99
C MET A 79 9.86 -8.69 -4.21
N PRO A 80 10.11 -7.46 -4.74
CA PRO A 80 9.72 -6.17 -4.18
C PRO A 80 8.32 -5.68 -4.62
N TYR A 81 7.55 -6.51 -5.34
CA TYR A 81 6.26 -6.14 -5.91
C TYR A 81 5.12 -6.38 -4.91
N THR A 82 5.23 -5.78 -3.74
CA THR A 82 4.27 -5.93 -2.63
C THR A 82 3.85 -4.58 -2.12
N TRP A 83 2.58 -4.43 -1.78
CA TRP A 83 2.06 -3.17 -1.27
C TRP A 83 2.38 -3.01 0.20
N GLU A 84 2.31 -1.76 0.67
CA GLU A 84 2.56 -1.47 2.08
C GLU A 84 1.57 -2.19 3.00
N SER A 85 0.30 -2.21 2.61
CA SER A 85 -0.73 -2.93 3.34
C SER A 85 -0.41 -4.41 3.49
N ASP A 86 0.19 -5.02 2.46
CA ASP A 86 0.60 -6.42 2.51
C ASP A 86 1.71 -6.60 3.54
N LEU A 87 2.73 -5.74 3.56
CA LEU A 87 3.82 -5.84 4.53
C LEU A 87 3.38 -5.57 5.97
N TRP A 88 2.41 -4.67 6.17
CA TRP A 88 1.76 -4.53 7.47
C TRP A 88 1.03 -5.80 7.88
N THR A 89 0.30 -6.45 6.96
CA THR A 89 -0.36 -7.71 7.26
C THR A 89 0.66 -8.81 7.60
N VAL A 90 1.79 -8.86 6.89
CA VAL A 90 2.92 -9.75 7.20
C VAL A 90 3.42 -9.52 8.62
N GLN A 91 3.64 -8.26 9.01
CA GLN A 91 4.13 -7.95 10.35
C GLN A 91 3.14 -8.39 11.45
N VAL A 92 1.84 -8.13 11.26
CA VAL A 92 0.79 -8.53 12.20
C VAL A 92 0.66 -10.06 12.27
N ASP A 93 0.68 -10.73 11.12
CA ASP A 93 0.58 -12.20 11.04
C ASP A 93 1.83 -12.88 11.65
N LEU A 94 3.04 -12.37 11.41
CA LEU A 94 4.26 -12.84 12.10
C LEU A 94 4.19 -12.63 13.61
N THR A 95 3.60 -11.53 14.06
CA THR A 95 3.40 -11.26 15.49
C THR A 95 2.43 -12.27 16.11
N MET A 96 1.35 -12.62 15.40
CA MET A 96 0.41 -13.69 15.78
C MET A 96 1.09 -15.07 15.80
N ALA A 97 1.88 -15.40 14.78
CA ALA A 97 2.61 -16.66 14.69
C ALA A 97 3.60 -16.81 15.86
N LEU A 98 4.41 -15.77 16.13
CA LEU A 98 5.35 -15.76 17.25
C LEU A 98 4.62 -15.94 18.58
N TRP A 99 3.48 -15.28 18.76
CA TRP A 99 2.66 -15.44 19.95
C TRP A 99 2.16 -16.88 20.12
N LEU A 100 1.64 -17.51 19.06
CA LEU A 100 1.18 -18.90 19.09
C LEU A 100 2.31 -19.87 19.45
N LEU A 101 3.50 -19.68 18.88
CA LEU A 101 4.66 -20.53 19.15
C LEU A 101 5.16 -20.39 20.59
N LEU A 102 5.13 -19.18 21.16
CA LEU A 102 5.63 -18.92 22.50
C LEU A 102 4.62 -19.27 23.61
N TYR A 103 3.31 -19.06 23.38
CA TYR A 103 2.30 -19.12 24.43
C TYR A 103 1.12 -20.05 24.14
N GLY A 104 0.92 -20.46 22.88
CA GLY A 104 -0.27 -21.22 22.50
C GLY A 104 -0.39 -22.58 23.17
N ALA A 105 0.74 -23.23 23.53
CA ALA A 105 0.73 -24.53 24.20
C ALA A 105 0.52 -24.43 25.72
N GLY A 106 0.78 -23.26 26.31
CA GLY A 106 0.88 -23.07 27.76
C GLY A 106 -0.34 -22.42 28.42
N GLY A 107 -1.35 -21.99 27.65
CA GLY A 107 -2.57 -21.40 28.20
C GLY A 107 -2.32 -20.19 29.12
N ALA A 108 -1.23 -19.43 28.88
CA ALA A 108 -0.85 -18.34 29.75
C ALA A 108 -1.98 -17.30 29.81
N GLU A 109 -2.69 -17.24 30.95
CA GLU A 109 -3.76 -16.28 31.19
C GLU A 109 -3.30 -14.87 30.79
N GLY A 110 -4.11 -14.11 30.06
CA GLY A 110 -3.77 -12.74 29.63
C GLY A 110 -2.75 -12.63 28.49
N ALA A 111 -2.24 -13.73 27.94
CA ALA A 111 -1.34 -13.67 26.79
C ALA A 111 -2.03 -13.11 25.54
N VAL A 112 -3.31 -13.43 25.32
CA VAL A 112 -4.09 -12.90 24.18
C VAL A 112 -4.32 -11.40 24.33
N ASP A 113 -4.52 -10.89 25.55
CA ASP A 113 -4.69 -9.45 25.78
C ASP A 113 -3.39 -8.68 25.51
N SER A 114 -2.24 -9.27 25.84
CA SER A 114 -0.94 -8.71 25.47
C SER A 114 -0.73 -8.68 23.96
N LEU A 115 -1.16 -9.71 23.23
CA LEU A 115 -1.15 -9.73 21.77
C LEU A 115 -2.08 -8.65 21.20
N SER A 116 -3.30 -8.58 21.73
CA SER A 116 -4.32 -7.59 21.36
C SER A 116 -3.79 -6.17 21.50
N SER A 117 -3.21 -5.80 22.67
CA SER A 117 -2.57 -4.49 22.87
C SER A 117 -1.41 -4.24 21.92
N THR A 118 -0.66 -5.28 21.53
CA THR A 118 0.48 -5.16 20.63
C THR A 118 0.01 -4.85 19.21
N ILE A 119 -0.98 -5.59 18.71
CA ILE A 119 -1.57 -5.34 17.38
C ILE A 119 -2.27 -3.99 17.35
N HIS A 120 -2.93 -3.59 18.44
CA HIS A 120 -3.51 -2.26 18.61
C HIS A 120 -2.46 -1.16 18.40
N GLU A 121 -1.31 -1.25 19.05
CA GLU A 121 -0.21 -0.29 18.88
C GLU A 121 0.37 -0.30 17.47
N MET A 122 0.51 -1.46 16.85
CA MET A 122 1.01 -1.58 15.47
C MET A 122 0.10 -0.84 14.48
N PHE A 123 -1.22 -1.06 14.56
CA PHE A 123 -2.19 -0.33 13.73
C PHE A 123 -2.23 1.17 14.07
N SER A 124 -2.03 1.53 15.33
CA SER A 124 -1.93 2.96 15.71
C SER A 124 -0.72 3.61 15.04
N ALA A 125 0.45 2.95 15.08
CA ALA A 125 1.67 3.42 14.41
C ALA A 125 1.47 3.56 12.89
N TYR A 126 0.80 2.58 12.28
CA TYR A 126 0.45 2.60 10.86
C TYR A 126 -0.35 3.86 10.48
N TYR A 127 -1.50 4.09 11.11
CA TYR A 127 -2.36 5.23 10.77
C TYR A 127 -1.76 6.59 11.14
N LEU A 128 -1.03 6.66 12.25
CA LEU A 128 -0.28 7.87 12.61
C LEU A 128 0.77 8.20 11.55
N ALA A 129 1.50 7.19 11.05
CA ALA A 129 2.50 7.38 10.01
C ALA A 129 1.86 7.79 8.68
N ALA A 130 0.76 7.16 8.29
CA ALA A 130 0.03 7.49 7.06
C ALA A 130 -0.36 8.98 7.00
N GLY A 131 -0.87 9.53 8.12
CA GLY A 131 -1.22 10.94 8.21
C GLY A 131 -0.01 11.86 8.38
N PHE A 132 1.01 11.42 9.12
CA PHE A 132 2.23 12.20 9.33
C PHE A 132 2.98 12.42 8.02
N TRP A 133 3.18 11.38 7.20
CA TRP A 133 3.94 11.50 5.95
C TRP A 133 3.24 12.33 4.88
N LYS A 134 1.92 12.52 5.00
CA LYS A 134 1.13 13.48 4.21
C LYS A 134 1.40 14.95 4.57
N LEU A 135 2.16 15.25 5.62
CA LEU A 135 2.65 16.60 5.94
C LEU A 135 3.84 16.97 5.04
N ASN A 136 3.59 17.05 3.74
CA ASN A 136 4.57 17.42 2.72
C ASN A 136 3.98 18.45 1.74
N ALA A 137 4.86 19.18 1.06
CA ALA A 137 4.47 20.31 0.22
C ALA A 137 3.56 19.90 -0.95
N ASP A 138 3.78 18.73 -1.55
CA ASP A 138 3.02 18.28 -2.72
C ASP A 138 1.64 17.74 -2.34
N PHE A 139 1.53 17.02 -1.21
CA PHE A 139 0.24 16.54 -0.72
C PHE A 139 -0.64 17.68 -0.20
N LEU A 140 -0.06 18.68 0.45
CA LEU A 140 -0.81 19.83 0.98
C LEU A 140 -1.17 20.85 -0.12
N ASP A 141 -0.61 20.74 -1.31
CA ASP A 141 -1.08 21.46 -2.49
C ASP A 141 -2.35 20.78 -3.05
N PRO A 142 -3.53 21.41 -2.94
CA PRO A 142 -4.78 20.81 -3.41
C PRO A 142 -4.78 20.51 -4.92
N MET A 143 -3.91 21.14 -5.70
CA MET A 143 -3.80 20.92 -7.15
C MET A 143 -2.95 19.71 -7.50
N ALA A 144 -2.05 19.28 -6.60
CA ALA A 144 -1.16 18.13 -6.79
C ALA A 144 -1.53 16.91 -5.92
N SER A 145 -2.30 17.12 -4.86
CA SER A 145 -2.66 16.09 -3.87
C SER A 145 -3.50 14.95 -4.45
N CYS A 146 -3.20 13.72 -4.06
CA CYS A 146 -4.10 12.59 -4.28
C CYS A 146 -5.46 12.75 -3.58
N ALA A 147 -5.53 13.52 -2.49
CA ALA A 147 -6.79 13.78 -1.82
C ALA A 147 -7.76 14.57 -2.73
N GLY A 148 -7.23 15.48 -3.57
CA GLY A 148 -8.02 16.20 -4.57
C GLY A 148 -8.62 15.27 -5.62
N VAL A 149 -7.86 14.27 -6.08
CA VAL A 149 -8.33 13.21 -7.00
C VAL A 149 -9.47 12.42 -6.38
N PHE A 150 -9.30 11.91 -5.16
CA PHE A 150 -10.37 11.14 -4.52
C PHE A 150 -11.61 11.99 -4.28
N PHE A 151 -11.44 13.25 -3.84
CA PHE A 151 -12.55 14.16 -3.65
C PHE A 151 -13.32 14.42 -4.94
N SER A 152 -12.65 14.69 -6.07
CA SER A 152 -13.34 14.93 -7.34
C SER A 152 -14.10 13.69 -7.83
N GLN A 153 -13.55 12.49 -7.62
CA GLN A 153 -14.26 11.24 -7.88
C GLN A 153 -15.52 11.10 -7.01
N HIS A 154 -15.42 11.41 -5.70
CA HIS A 154 -16.57 11.34 -4.80
C HIS A 154 -17.64 12.39 -5.14
N VAL A 155 -17.26 13.64 -5.45
CA VAL A 155 -18.19 14.69 -5.85
C VAL A 155 -18.94 14.28 -7.11
N THR A 156 -18.21 13.94 -8.17
CA THR A 156 -18.84 13.60 -9.45
C THR A 156 -19.65 12.31 -9.38
N ARG A 157 -19.30 11.36 -8.51
CA ARG A 157 -20.05 10.11 -8.33
C ARG A 157 -21.30 10.28 -7.47
N TYR A 158 -21.16 10.84 -6.28
CA TYR A 158 -22.19 10.83 -5.25
C TYR A 158 -23.03 12.12 -5.22
N PHE A 159 -22.52 13.19 -5.81
CA PHE A 159 -23.24 14.45 -6.00
C PHE A 159 -23.52 14.74 -7.48
N GLY A 160 -23.49 13.71 -8.33
CA GLY A 160 -23.74 13.82 -9.77
C GLY A 160 -25.16 14.25 -10.14
N THR A 161 -26.09 14.27 -9.18
CA THR A 161 -27.44 14.85 -9.36
C THR A 161 -27.45 16.38 -9.26
N LEU A 162 -26.40 16.99 -8.70
CA LEU A 162 -26.22 18.44 -8.72
C LEU A 162 -25.81 18.90 -10.12
N SER A 163 -26.18 20.13 -10.48
CA SER A 163 -25.70 20.73 -11.74
C SER A 163 -24.17 20.83 -11.74
N TRP A 164 -23.57 20.86 -12.93
CA TRP A 164 -22.12 20.97 -13.06
C TRP A 164 -21.57 22.21 -12.34
N GLU A 165 -22.25 23.34 -12.46
CA GLU A 165 -21.89 24.60 -11.80
C GLU A 165 -21.90 24.45 -10.27
N SER A 166 -22.86 23.70 -9.74
CA SER A 166 -22.97 23.41 -8.30
C SER A 166 -21.84 22.50 -7.82
N GLN A 167 -21.46 21.50 -8.63
CA GLN A 167 -20.32 20.62 -8.34
C GLN A 167 -18.99 21.39 -8.36
N VAL A 168 -18.82 22.29 -9.34
CA VAL A 168 -17.65 23.17 -9.43
C VAL A 168 -17.59 24.11 -8.23
N GLU A 169 -18.72 24.71 -7.81
CA GLU A 169 -18.75 25.61 -6.66
C GLU A 169 -18.47 24.89 -5.33
N LEU A 170 -19.02 23.69 -5.16
CA LEU A 170 -18.66 22.80 -4.06
C LEU A 170 -17.16 22.48 -4.08
N GLY A 171 -16.62 22.20 -5.27
CA GLY A 171 -15.21 21.96 -5.48
C GLY A 171 -14.34 23.13 -5.05
N ARG A 172 -14.64 24.36 -5.50
CA ARG A 172 -13.92 25.58 -5.10
C ARG A 172 -13.95 25.80 -3.59
N SER A 173 -15.08 25.51 -2.96
CA SER A 173 -15.28 25.74 -1.52
C SER A 173 -14.54 24.73 -0.65
N VAL A 174 -14.47 23.46 -1.08
CA VAL A 174 -14.01 22.35 -0.25
C VAL A 174 -12.60 21.90 -0.59
N LEU A 175 -12.23 21.86 -1.88
CA LEU A 175 -10.95 21.33 -2.37
C LEU A 175 -9.71 21.90 -1.65
N PRO A 176 -9.62 23.21 -1.32
CA PRO A 176 -8.48 23.75 -0.57
C PRO A 176 -8.24 23.10 0.80
N TRP A 177 -9.29 22.54 1.41
CA TRP A 177 -9.24 21.93 2.74
C TRP A 177 -9.08 20.41 2.71
N VAL A 178 -9.32 19.78 1.56
CA VAL A 178 -9.33 18.32 1.42
C VAL A 178 -8.01 17.67 1.85
N PRO A 179 -6.82 18.16 1.45
CA PRO A 179 -5.56 17.60 1.93
C PRO A 179 -5.42 17.63 3.46
N LEU A 180 -5.69 18.80 4.07
CA LEU A 180 -5.60 18.96 5.53
C LEU A 180 -6.62 18.06 6.24
N GLY A 181 -7.82 17.91 5.68
CA GLY A 181 -8.83 16.97 6.15
C GLY A 181 -8.32 15.52 6.13
N GLY A 182 -7.65 15.10 5.04
CA GLY A 182 -7.03 13.78 4.94
C GLY A 182 -5.98 13.53 6.03
N VAL A 183 -5.06 14.48 6.24
CA VAL A 183 -4.08 14.42 7.34
C VAL A 183 -4.78 14.32 8.69
N ALA A 184 -5.75 15.19 8.96
CA ALA A 184 -6.45 15.24 10.24
C ALA A 184 -7.20 13.94 10.54
N VAL A 185 -7.88 13.35 9.53
CA VAL A 185 -8.59 12.08 9.66
C VAL A 185 -7.62 10.96 10.05
N GLU A 186 -6.51 10.80 9.33
CA GLU A 186 -5.59 9.68 9.59
C GLU A 186 -4.82 9.83 10.90
N VAL A 187 -4.33 11.03 11.22
CA VAL A 187 -3.66 11.29 12.51
C VAL A 187 -4.63 11.11 13.67
N SER A 188 -5.84 11.68 13.58
CA SER A 188 -6.82 11.56 14.66
C SER A 188 -7.30 10.13 14.86
N MET A 189 -7.49 9.37 13.78
CA MET A 189 -7.80 7.96 13.81
C MET A 189 -6.71 7.16 14.55
N GLY A 190 -5.44 7.36 14.18
CA GLY A 190 -4.31 6.73 14.86
C GLY A 190 -4.17 7.13 16.33
N LEU A 191 -4.40 8.41 16.68
CA LEU A 191 -4.34 8.92 18.05
C LEU A 191 -5.49 8.39 18.91
N VAL A 192 -6.74 8.48 18.44
CA VAL A 192 -7.92 7.98 19.17
C VAL A 192 -7.78 6.47 19.40
N PHE A 193 -7.31 5.74 18.38
CA PHE A 193 -7.03 4.33 18.55
C PHE A 193 -5.92 4.13 19.59
N LEU A 194 -4.78 4.81 19.52
CA LEU A 194 -3.71 4.70 20.53
C LEU A 194 -4.18 4.99 21.96
N LEU A 195 -4.99 6.03 22.16
CA LEU A 195 -5.61 6.38 23.45
C LEU A 195 -6.56 5.28 23.95
N GLY A 196 -7.01 4.41 23.06
CA GLY A 196 -7.74 3.18 23.36
C GLY A 196 -7.05 2.26 24.37
N ARG A 197 -5.72 2.38 24.52
CA ARG A 197 -4.96 1.67 25.56
C ARG A 197 -5.27 2.14 26.98
N LEU A 198 -5.67 3.40 27.12
CA LEU A 198 -5.99 4.05 28.39
C LEU A 198 -7.49 4.01 28.66
N ASP A 199 -8.31 4.15 27.61
CA ASP A 199 -9.76 4.11 27.70
C ASP A 199 -10.37 3.23 26.61
N ARG A 200 -11.12 2.22 27.04
CA ARG A 200 -11.85 1.29 26.16
C ARG A 200 -12.87 1.99 25.26
N ARG A 201 -13.42 3.14 25.67
CA ARG A 201 -14.31 3.96 24.82
C ARG A 201 -13.55 4.52 23.62
N CYS A 202 -12.32 5.01 23.84
CA CYS A 202 -11.44 5.46 22.76
C CYS A 202 -11.05 4.30 21.83
N ALA A 203 -10.83 3.09 22.37
CA ALA A 203 -10.53 1.91 21.55
C ALA A 203 -11.68 1.60 20.58
N ARG A 204 -12.92 1.61 21.09
CA ARG A 204 -14.13 1.40 20.28
C ARG A 204 -14.32 2.51 19.26
N LEU A 205 -14.21 3.77 19.68
CA LEU A 205 -14.36 4.91 18.78
C LEU A 205 -13.31 4.88 17.67
N GLY A 206 -12.04 4.62 18.02
CA GLY A 206 -10.95 4.48 17.07
C GLY A 206 -11.18 3.34 16.10
N LEU A 207 -11.65 2.18 16.58
CA LEU A 207 -11.99 1.05 15.69
C LEU A 207 -13.15 1.40 14.74
N LEU A 208 -14.23 2.00 15.23
CA LEU A 208 -15.34 2.44 14.38
C LEU A 208 -14.87 3.47 13.36
N TYR A 209 -13.99 4.38 13.76
CA TYR A 209 -13.41 5.37 12.87
C TYR A 209 -12.59 4.70 11.76
N ILE A 210 -11.71 3.75 12.11
CA ILE A 210 -10.96 2.94 11.15
C ILE A 210 -11.87 2.21 10.17
N LEU A 211 -12.94 1.58 10.67
CA LEU A 211 -13.89 0.85 9.83
C LEU A 211 -14.65 1.79 8.88
N CYS A 212 -15.06 2.97 9.34
CA CYS A 212 -15.72 3.98 8.51
C CYS A 212 -14.76 4.57 7.47
N PHE A 213 -13.51 4.82 7.82
CA PHE A 213 -12.48 5.26 6.87
C PHE A 213 -12.27 4.22 5.77
N HIS A 214 -12.16 2.94 6.13
CA HIS A 214 -12.02 1.86 5.17
C HIS A 214 -13.28 1.62 4.33
N LEU A 215 -14.47 1.87 4.89
CA LEU A 215 -15.71 1.91 4.11
C LEU A 215 -15.66 3.04 3.08
N TRP A 216 -15.11 4.20 3.44
CA TRP A 216 -14.93 5.32 2.52
C TRP A 216 -13.96 4.98 1.38
N VAL A 217 -12.80 4.37 1.69
CA VAL A 217 -11.83 3.87 0.69
C VAL A 217 -12.48 2.85 -0.25
N CYS A 218 -13.28 1.95 0.31
CA CYS A 218 -14.06 0.98 -0.46
C CYS A 218 -15.08 1.64 -1.42
N LEU A 219 -15.61 2.80 -1.05
CA LEU A 219 -16.57 3.57 -1.84
C LEU A 219 -15.90 4.53 -2.83
N THR A 220 -14.57 4.69 -2.78
CA THR A 220 -13.87 5.49 -3.78
C THR A 220 -14.08 4.87 -5.16
N PRO A 221 -14.44 5.62 -6.19
CA PRO A 221 -14.59 5.08 -7.55
C PRO A 221 -13.29 4.52 -8.14
N GLU A 222 -13.42 3.65 -9.14
CA GLU A 222 -12.28 3.06 -9.85
C GLU A 222 -11.33 4.10 -10.44
N PRO A 223 -10.02 3.82 -10.49
CA PRO A 223 -9.32 2.60 -10.04
C PRO A 223 -8.93 2.62 -8.54
N ASN A 224 -9.37 3.65 -7.79
CA ASN A 224 -8.92 3.93 -6.42
C ASN A 224 -9.74 3.19 -5.33
N ASN A 225 -10.63 2.30 -5.75
CA ASN A 225 -11.44 1.42 -4.93
C ASN A 225 -10.61 0.26 -4.34
N ILE A 226 -9.69 0.55 -3.42
CA ILE A 226 -8.76 -0.46 -2.88
C ILE A 226 -9.42 -1.27 -1.75
N SER A 227 -10.51 -1.96 -2.07
CA SER A 227 -11.35 -2.65 -1.09
C SER A 227 -10.68 -3.89 -0.47
N LEU A 228 -9.69 -4.47 -1.15
CA LEU A 228 -8.91 -5.59 -0.63
C LEU A 228 -8.05 -5.16 0.58
N PHE A 229 -7.47 -3.96 0.53
CA PHE A 229 -6.76 -3.36 1.66
C PHE A 229 -7.67 -3.20 2.88
N ALA A 230 -8.91 -2.75 2.65
CA ALA A 230 -9.90 -2.63 3.72
C ALA A 230 -10.23 -3.98 4.38
N VAL A 231 -10.42 -5.05 3.59
CA VAL A 231 -10.63 -6.41 4.12
C VAL A 231 -9.41 -6.91 4.88
N GLN A 232 -8.21 -6.67 4.36
CA GLN A 232 -6.95 -7.03 5.02
C GLN A 232 -6.83 -6.36 6.38
N CYS A 233 -7.03 -5.05 6.50
CA CYS A 233 -6.95 -4.36 7.78
C CYS A 233 -8.04 -4.81 8.76
N ALA A 234 -9.30 -4.81 8.32
CA ALA A 234 -10.41 -5.16 9.20
C ALA A 234 -10.28 -6.58 9.73
N SER A 235 -9.94 -7.57 8.90
CA SER A 235 -9.78 -8.96 9.35
C SER A 235 -8.82 -9.12 10.52
N ARG A 236 -7.71 -8.35 10.53
CA ARG A 236 -6.74 -8.38 11.65
C ARG A 236 -7.21 -7.65 12.89
N LEU A 237 -8.02 -6.61 12.75
CA LEU A 237 -8.59 -5.88 13.89
C LEU A 237 -9.58 -6.73 14.70
N ALA A 238 -10.00 -7.91 14.23
CA ALA A 238 -10.80 -8.84 15.03
C ALA A 238 -10.12 -9.25 16.36
N ILE A 239 -8.78 -9.23 16.42
CA ILE A 239 -8.03 -9.54 17.64
C ILE A 239 -8.12 -8.46 18.72
N VAL A 240 -8.51 -7.23 18.35
CA VAL A 240 -8.68 -6.11 19.30
C VAL A 240 -10.08 -6.03 19.91
N LEU A 241 -11.02 -6.84 19.42
CA LEU A 241 -12.40 -6.88 19.88
C LEU A 241 -12.53 -7.62 21.22
N ASP A 242 -13.57 -7.33 21.98
CA ASP A 242 -13.91 -8.11 23.16
C ASP A 242 -14.36 -9.53 22.80
N PRO A 243 -13.78 -10.58 23.43
CA PRO A 243 -14.14 -11.97 23.09
C PRO A 243 -15.61 -12.31 23.40
N SER A 244 -16.19 -11.74 24.46
CA SER A 244 -17.59 -12.01 24.84
C SER A 244 -18.57 -11.32 23.90
N ALA A 245 -18.30 -10.08 23.51
CA ALA A 245 -19.09 -9.37 22.51
C ALA A 245 -18.97 -10.02 21.13
N LEU A 246 -17.77 -10.50 20.78
CA LEU A 246 -17.52 -11.24 19.55
C LEU A 246 -18.33 -12.54 19.49
N HIS A 247 -18.31 -13.31 20.57
CA HIS A 247 -19.13 -14.52 20.70
C HIS A 247 -20.63 -14.18 20.61
N ALA A 248 -21.11 -13.20 21.37
CA ALA A 248 -22.50 -12.79 21.35
C ALA A 248 -22.98 -12.28 19.98
N ALA A 249 -22.15 -11.50 19.27
CA ALA A 249 -22.43 -11.06 17.91
C ALA A 249 -22.47 -12.25 16.94
N SER A 250 -21.53 -13.21 17.08
CA SER A 250 -21.52 -14.42 16.26
C SER A 250 -22.76 -15.29 16.48
N MET A 251 -23.27 -15.38 17.71
CA MET A 251 -24.51 -16.10 18.02
C MET A 251 -25.75 -15.40 17.44
N LYS A 252 -25.80 -14.06 17.51
CA LYS A 252 -26.84 -13.27 16.84
C LYS A 252 -26.82 -13.45 15.33
N ILE A 253 -25.62 -13.55 14.74
CA ILE A 253 -25.44 -13.75 13.30
C ILE A 253 -25.61 -15.21 12.91
N GLY A 254 -25.45 -16.19 13.79
CA GLY A 254 -25.78 -17.59 13.51
C GLY A 254 -27.21 -17.79 12.98
N SER A 255 -28.13 -16.89 13.35
CA SER A 255 -29.50 -16.77 12.80
C SER A 255 -29.60 -16.06 11.43
N TYR A 256 -28.59 -15.27 11.02
CA TYR A 256 -28.53 -14.48 9.78
C TYR A 256 -27.40 -14.89 8.83
N ALA A 257 -26.59 -15.90 9.18
CA ALA A 257 -25.41 -16.32 8.44
C ALA A 257 -25.77 -16.80 7.02
N PHE A 258 -26.97 -17.36 6.85
CA PHE A 258 -27.53 -17.72 5.54
C PHE A 258 -27.87 -16.48 4.70
N ALA A 259 -28.36 -15.40 5.31
CA ALA A 259 -28.70 -14.16 4.62
C ALA A 259 -27.45 -13.39 4.18
N LEU A 260 -26.39 -13.34 5.01
CA LEU A 260 -25.12 -12.69 4.66
C LEU A 260 -24.32 -13.46 3.60
N SER A 261 -24.33 -14.79 3.65
CA SER A 261 -23.73 -15.62 2.60
C SER A 261 -24.54 -15.61 1.30
N ALA A 262 -25.88 -15.52 1.36
CA ALA A 262 -26.73 -15.30 0.20
C ALA A 262 -26.55 -13.89 -0.40
N LEU A 263 -26.44 -12.84 0.42
CA LEU A 263 -26.11 -11.47 -0.03
C LEU A 263 -24.72 -11.40 -0.66
N GLY A 264 -23.73 -12.07 -0.07
CA GLY A 264 -22.39 -12.18 -0.66
C GLY A 264 -22.41 -12.90 -2.01
N THR A 265 -23.17 -14.00 -2.13
CA THR A 265 -23.29 -14.76 -3.38
C THR A 265 -24.04 -13.98 -4.46
N VAL A 266 -25.14 -13.31 -4.10
CA VAL A 266 -25.91 -12.44 -5.01
C VAL A 266 -25.09 -11.23 -5.43
N ALA A 267 -24.35 -10.62 -4.52
CA ALA A 267 -23.51 -9.48 -4.85
C ALA A 267 -22.31 -9.88 -5.72
N VAL A 268 -21.73 -11.08 -5.52
CA VAL A 268 -20.70 -11.65 -6.41
C VAL A 268 -21.28 -11.92 -7.80
N ALA A 269 -22.49 -12.50 -7.89
CA ALA A 269 -23.18 -12.73 -9.15
C ALA A 269 -23.51 -11.42 -9.88
N CYS A 270 -24.01 -10.40 -9.18
CA CYS A 270 -24.24 -9.06 -9.72
C CYS A 270 -22.94 -8.34 -10.10
N GLY A 271 -21.87 -8.56 -9.34
CA GLY A 271 -20.52 -8.05 -9.60
C GLY A 271 -19.96 -8.54 -10.94
N ILE A 272 -20.07 -9.86 -11.17
CA ILE A 272 -19.68 -10.52 -12.43
C ILE A 272 -20.52 -9.99 -13.60
N GLN A 273 -21.82 -9.76 -13.39
CA GLN A 273 -22.75 -9.36 -14.47
C GLN A 273 -22.67 -7.86 -14.83
N ALA A 274 -22.19 -7.01 -13.92
CA ALA A 274 -22.09 -5.55 -14.12
C ALA A 274 -20.71 -5.07 -14.60
N GLY A 275 -19.78 -5.97 -14.93
CA GLY A 275 -18.47 -5.61 -15.46
C GLY A 275 -17.52 -4.98 -14.42
N PHE A 276 -17.72 -5.27 -13.13
CA PHE A 276 -16.83 -4.79 -12.07
C PHE A 276 -15.41 -5.33 -12.25
N THR A 277 -14.41 -4.46 -12.13
CA THR A 277 -13.01 -4.91 -12.05
C THR A 277 -12.80 -5.81 -10.82
N PRO A 278 -11.83 -6.75 -10.84
CA PRO A 278 -11.50 -7.59 -9.67
C PRO A 278 -11.28 -6.79 -8.36
N LEU A 279 -10.89 -5.52 -8.47
CA LEU A 279 -10.68 -4.60 -7.35
C LEU A 279 -11.96 -4.30 -6.56
N ASN A 280 -13.14 -4.43 -7.17
CA ASN A 280 -14.43 -4.20 -6.52
C ASN A 280 -14.98 -5.41 -5.72
N TRP A 281 -14.34 -6.58 -5.83
CA TRP A 281 -14.80 -7.78 -5.13
C TRP A 281 -14.56 -7.70 -3.62
N GLY A 282 -13.53 -6.98 -3.19
CA GLY A 282 -13.25 -6.71 -1.78
C GLY A 282 -14.41 -5.99 -1.09
N PHE A 283 -15.13 -5.11 -1.80
CA PHE A 283 -16.26 -4.35 -1.25
C PHE A 283 -17.38 -5.26 -0.76
N LEU A 284 -17.67 -6.32 -1.53
CA LEU A 284 -18.73 -7.28 -1.23
C LEU A 284 -18.47 -8.07 0.05
N VAL A 285 -17.19 -8.24 0.41
CA VAL A 285 -16.77 -8.91 1.64
C VAL A 285 -16.59 -7.90 2.76
N PHE A 286 -16.13 -6.69 2.45
CA PHE A 286 -15.94 -5.64 3.43
C PHE A 286 -17.26 -5.18 4.05
N ILE A 287 -18.36 -5.04 3.30
CA ILE A 287 -19.66 -4.64 3.88
C ILE A 287 -20.11 -5.60 5.00
N PRO A 288 -20.22 -6.93 4.78
CA PRO A 288 -20.54 -7.88 5.84
C PRO A 288 -19.59 -7.78 7.03
N LEU A 289 -18.29 -7.61 6.76
CA LEU A 289 -17.27 -7.50 7.80
C LEU A 289 -17.42 -6.22 8.64
N PHE A 290 -17.66 -5.09 7.97
CA PHE A 290 -17.95 -3.80 8.58
C PHE A 290 -19.16 -3.90 9.51
N LEU A 291 -20.28 -4.45 9.00
CA LEU A 291 -21.52 -4.62 9.78
C LEU A 291 -21.31 -5.56 10.97
N PHE A 292 -20.58 -6.67 10.77
CA PHE A 292 -20.21 -7.60 11.83
C PHE A 292 -19.44 -6.89 12.94
N MET A 293 -18.37 -6.16 12.60
CA MET A 293 -17.53 -5.48 13.59
C MET A 293 -18.28 -4.34 14.29
N HIS A 294 -19.12 -3.59 13.56
CA HIS A 294 -20.02 -2.60 14.15
C HIS A 294 -20.95 -3.24 15.20
N LEU A 295 -21.55 -4.39 14.88
CA LEU A 295 -22.40 -5.12 15.80
C LEU A 295 -21.63 -5.56 17.04
N VAL A 296 -20.39 -6.06 16.88
CA VAL A 296 -19.54 -6.44 18.02
C VAL A 296 -19.31 -5.24 18.94
N VAL A 297 -18.89 -4.10 18.39
CA VAL A 297 -18.67 -2.87 19.17
C VAL A 297 -19.95 -2.43 19.87
N PHE A 298 -21.10 -2.49 19.20
CA PHE A 298 -22.39 -2.15 19.79
C PHE A 298 -22.77 -3.10 20.95
N VAL A 299 -22.63 -4.41 20.76
CA VAL A 299 -22.87 -5.40 21.82
C VAL A 299 -21.96 -5.14 23.02
N GLU A 300 -20.70 -4.78 22.77
CA GLU A 300 -19.73 -4.43 23.81
C GLU A 300 -20.11 -3.18 24.62
N THR A 301 -20.90 -2.27 24.05
CA THR A 301 -21.45 -1.12 24.80
C THR A 301 -22.61 -1.50 25.71
N GLY A 302 -23.36 -2.55 25.35
CA GLY A 302 -24.52 -3.03 26.11
C GLY A 302 -24.18 -4.03 27.21
N THR A 303 -23.01 -4.68 27.16
CA THR A 303 -22.52 -5.50 28.27
C THR A 303 -22.11 -4.59 29.42
N LYS A 304 -22.59 -4.85 30.65
CA LYS A 304 -22.11 -4.14 31.85
C LYS A 304 -20.58 -4.22 31.83
N ALA A 305 -19.93 -3.06 31.68
CA ALA A 305 -18.50 -2.97 31.49
C ALA A 305 -17.80 -3.88 32.50
N PRO A 306 -17.09 -4.93 32.05
CA PRO A 306 -16.18 -5.63 32.93
C PRO A 306 -15.26 -4.56 33.52
N THR A 307 -15.05 -4.64 34.83
CA THR A 307 -14.09 -3.84 35.58
C THR A 307 -12.85 -3.62 34.71
N PRO A 308 -12.31 -2.39 34.57
CA PRO A 308 -11.09 -2.15 33.81
C PRO A 308 -10.09 -3.25 34.19
N PRO A 309 -9.40 -3.88 33.22
CA PRO A 309 -8.50 -4.98 33.51
C PRO A 309 -7.65 -4.52 34.69
N ALA A 310 -7.80 -5.23 35.81
CA ALA A 310 -7.15 -4.83 37.05
C ALA A 310 -5.71 -4.50 36.70
N THR A 311 -5.19 -3.41 37.25
CA THR A 311 -3.82 -2.91 37.14
C THR A 311 -2.80 -3.91 37.71
N ARG A 312 -2.95 -5.21 37.42
CA ARG A 312 -1.91 -6.21 37.56
C ARG A 312 -0.83 -5.80 36.58
N SER A 313 0.21 -5.22 37.17
CA SER A 313 1.54 -4.94 36.64
C SER A 313 2.23 -6.21 36.10
N ARG A 314 1.53 -6.97 35.26
CA ARG A 314 2.12 -8.11 34.58
C ARG A 314 3.05 -7.50 33.55
N ARG A 315 4.36 -7.66 33.81
CA ARG A 315 5.41 -7.21 32.90
C ARG A 315 5.05 -7.67 31.49
N ARG A 316 4.83 -6.70 30.61
CA ARG A 316 4.57 -6.95 29.20
C ARG A 316 5.72 -7.83 28.67
N PRO A 317 5.44 -8.95 27.99
CA PRO A 317 6.49 -9.82 27.47
C PRO A 317 7.46 -9.06 26.56
N TRP A 318 8.75 -9.36 26.63
CA TRP A 318 9.79 -8.61 25.90
C TRP A 318 9.54 -8.54 24.37
N TRP A 319 9.02 -9.62 23.77
CA TRP A 319 8.76 -9.71 22.33
C TRP A 319 7.71 -8.69 21.85
N THR A 320 6.79 -8.27 22.73
CA THR A 320 5.79 -7.25 22.37
C THR A 320 6.44 -5.89 22.15
N TYR A 321 7.43 -5.53 22.96
CA TYR A 321 8.21 -4.31 22.76
C TYR A 321 9.01 -4.39 21.46
N LEU A 322 9.55 -5.57 21.13
CA LEU A 322 10.23 -5.77 19.85
C LEU A 322 9.25 -5.58 18.68
N ALA A 323 8.08 -6.21 18.72
CA ALA A 323 7.07 -6.13 17.65
C ALA A 323 6.57 -4.69 17.44
N THR A 324 6.25 -3.97 18.52
CA THR A 324 5.83 -2.56 18.40
C THR A 324 6.96 -1.64 17.99
N SER A 325 8.17 -1.82 18.54
CA SER A 325 9.33 -1.00 18.13
C SER A 325 9.66 -1.21 16.65
N PHE A 326 9.55 -2.44 16.16
CA PHE A 326 9.71 -2.72 14.73
C PHE A 326 8.63 -2.03 13.90
N ALA A 327 7.36 -2.02 14.35
CA ALA A 327 6.28 -1.27 13.68
C ALA A 327 6.58 0.22 13.58
N TRP A 328 6.98 0.86 14.69
CA TRP A 328 7.34 2.28 14.69
C TRP A 328 8.57 2.56 13.84
N ALA A 329 9.63 1.75 13.95
CA ALA A 329 10.83 1.90 13.14
C ALA A 329 10.53 1.68 11.64
N TYR A 330 9.64 0.75 11.31
CA TYR A 330 9.19 0.50 9.96
C TYR A 330 8.39 1.68 9.41
N SER A 331 7.34 2.11 10.11
CA SER A 331 6.44 3.23 9.79
C SER A 331 7.17 4.53 9.46
N PHE A 332 8.22 4.86 10.21
CA PHE A 332 8.90 6.16 10.11
C PHE A 332 10.32 6.03 9.56
N GLY A 333 11.08 5.04 10.00
CA GLY A 333 12.50 4.91 9.66
C GLY A 333 12.74 4.49 8.22
N THR A 334 11.93 3.60 7.65
CA THR A 334 12.15 3.12 6.26
C THR A 334 12.03 4.23 5.22
N ILE A 335 11.07 5.14 5.42
CA ILE A 335 10.84 6.33 4.59
C ILE A 335 11.98 7.34 4.74
N MET A 336 12.39 7.61 5.99
CA MET A 336 13.55 8.50 6.24
C MET A 336 14.80 7.97 5.53
N LEU A 337 15.03 6.67 5.61
CA LEU A 337 16.15 6.01 4.93
C LEU A 337 15.97 5.99 3.41
N GLY A 338 14.75 5.93 2.91
CA GLY A 338 14.44 5.64 1.51
C GLY A 338 14.82 4.21 1.11
N ALA A 339 14.79 3.29 2.07
CA ALA A 339 15.09 1.89 1.83
C ALA A 339 14.01 1.21 0.97
N MET A 340 12.78 1.69 1.08
CA MET A 340 11.61 1.22 0.38
C MET A 340 10.80 2.45 -0.01
N GLU A 341 10.32 2.49 -1.24
CA GLU A 341 9.36 3.47 -1.68
C GLU A 341 8.03 2.76 -1.92
N GLU A 342 8.05 1.70 -2.71
CA GLU A 342 6.97 0.73 -2.67
C GLU A 342 7.00 0.00 -1.32
N ALA A 343 5.84 -0.09 -0.68
CA ALA A 343 5.64 -0.72 0.62
C ALA A 343 5.96 0.11 1.88
N THR A 344 5.96 1.44 1.79
CA THR A 344 5.94 2.32 2.99
C THR A 344 4.61 3.10 3.07
N PRO A 345 4.25 3.76 4.19
CA PRO A 345 3.01 4.56 4.28
C PRO A 345 2.93 5.78 3.36
N ASN A 346 3.82 5.86 2.38
CA ASN A 346 3.94 6.94 1.41
C ASN A 346 2.96 6.84 0.23
N MET A 347 2.26 5.71 0.02
CA MET A 347 1.48 5.43 -1.20
C MET A 347 0.34 6.45 -1.48
N PHE A 348 0.02 7.32 -0.53
CA PHE A 348 -0.97 8.38 -0.68
C PHE A 348 -0.44 9.77 -0.33
N ALA A 349 0.86 9.91 -0.16
CA ALA A 349 1.48 11.12 0.36
C ALA A 349 2.20 11.93 -0.72
N ASN A 350 2.27 11.52 -1.98
CA ASN A 350 3.10 12.20 -2.99
C ASN A 350 4.56 12.40 -2.51
N LEU A 351 5.09 11.49 -1.70
CA LEU A 351 6.32 11.72 -0.95
C LEU A 351 7.57 11.43 -1.78
N LYS A 352 8.47 12.41 -1.93
CA LYS A 352 9.74 12.20 -2.64
C LYS A 352 10.71 11.41 -1.77
N ILE A 353 11.14 10.24 -2.22
CA ILE A 353 12.17 9.40 -1.61
C ILE A 353 13.54 9.60 -2.30
N HIS A 354 13.55 10.16 -3.52
CA HIS A 354 14.76 10.51 -4.27
C HIS A 354 14.61 11.85 -4.98
N GLY A 355 15.73 12.45 -5.39
CA GLY A 355 15.74 13.78 -6.01
C GLY A 355 15.46 14.94 -5.05
N GLY A 356 15.46 14.67 -3.73
CA GLY A 356 15.16 15.64 -2.68
C GLY A 356 14.10 15.11 -1.71
N SER A 357 13.73 15.94 -0.74
CA SER A 357 12.62 15.68 0.18
C SER A 357 11.62 16.81 0.08
N ASN A 358 10.33 16.48 0.04
CA ASN A 358 9.22 17.44 0.06
C ASN A 358 8.47 17.45 1.41
N HIS A 359 8.89 16.62 2.37
CA HIS A 359 8.27 16.57 3.68
C HIS A 359 8.66 17.75 4.56
N LEU A 360 7.72 18.27 5.35
CA LEU A 360 7.89 19.55 6.04
C LEU A 360 8.78 19.50 7.28
N VAL A 361 9.02 18.30 7.84
CA VAL A 361 9.68 18.13 9.14
C VAL A 361 10.89 17.21 9.07
N LEU A 362 10.67 15.97 8.63
CA LEU A 362 11.70 14.94 8.51
C LEU A 362 12.23 14.80 7.09
N PRO A 363 13.54 14.51 6.91
CA PRO A 363 14.08 14.18 5.61
C PRO A 363 13.61 12.79 5.16
N THR A 364 13.67 12.57 3.85
CA THR A 364 13.41 11.29 3.17
C THR A 364 14.63 10.93 2.32
N GLY A 365 14.80 9.65 2.00
CA GLY A 365 15.83 9.23 1.05
C GLY A 365 17.27 9.34 1.53
N LEU A 366 17.54 9.26 2.84
CA LEU A 366 18.89 9.45 3.40
C LEU A 366 19.93 8.49 2.81
N LEU A 367 19.56 7.23 2.50
CA LEU A 367 20.46 6.27 1.85
C LEU A 367 20.84 6.71 0.45
N PHE A 368 19.90 7.30 -0.32
CA PHE A 368 20.20 7.82 -1.65
C PHE A 368 21.12 9.03 -1.62
N LYS A 369 20.93 9.91 -0.63
CA LYS A 369 21.85 11.03 -0.42
C LYS A 369 23.25 10.52 -0.11
N TRP A 370 23.36 9.60 0.84
CA TRP A 370 24.65 9.08 1.29
C TRP A 370 25.38 8.27 0.20
N PHE A 371 24.69 7.35 -0.48
CA PHE A 371 25.32 6.51 -1.49
C PHE A 371 25.48 7.19 -2.85
N GLY A 372 24.67 8.21 -3.15
CA GLY A 372 24.91 9.05 -4.32
C GLY A 372 26.25 9.81 -4.23
N GLU A 373 26.70 10.13 -3.02
CA GLU A 373 28.03 10.72 -2.76
C GLU A 373 29.16 9.69 -2.77
N ALA A 374 28.86 8.41 -2.47
CA ALA A 374 29.84 7.32 -2.44
C ALA A 374 30.35 6.88 -3.83
N GLY A 375 29.79 7.44 -4.91
CA GLY A 375 30.21 7.21 -6.29
C GLY A 375 29.50 6.04 -7.00
N ASP A 376 29.81 5.88 -8.27
CA ASP A 376 29.09 4.99 -9.19
C ASP A 376 29.21 3.50 -8.86
N SER A 377 30.21 3.08 -8.09
CA SER A 377 30.50 1.67 -7.78
C SER A 377 29.62 1.07 -6.68
N HIS A 378 28.87 1.88 -5.94
CA HIS A 378 27.99 1.38 -4.87
C HIS A 378 26.64 0.89 -5.43
N PRO A 379 26.01 -0.15 -4.86
CA PRO A 379 24.71 -0.64 -5.32
C PRO A 379 23.58 0.40 -5.36
N TYR A 380 23.53 1.29 -4.36
CA TYR A 380 22.65 2.46 -4.30
C TYR A 380 23.28 3.74 -4.90
N GLY A 381 24.51 3.64 -5.40
CA GLY A 381 25.23 4.75 -6.02
C GLY A 381 24.77 5.02 -7.45
N GLY A 382 25.31 6.07 -8.05
CA GLY A 382 24.99 6.50 -9.42
C GLY A 382 23.99 7.67 -9.53
N GLY A 383 23.47 8.14 -8.39
CA GLY A 383 22.64 9.34 -8.29
C GLY A 383 21.23 9.18 -8.87
N VAL A 384 20.69 10.30 -9.36
CA VAL A 384 19.35 10.37 -9.96
C VAL A 384 19.47 10.39 -11.49
N ILE A 385 18.69 9.54 -12.15
CA ILE A 385 18.64 9.40 -13.60
C ILE A 385 17.34 9.96 -14.13
N ARG A 386 17.42 10.87 -15.11
CA ARG A 386 16.29 11.30 -15.92
C ARG A 386 16.25 10.51 -17.23
N MET A 387 15.15 9.82 -17.50
CA MET A 387 14.88 9.32 -18.85
C MET A 387 14.43 10.49 -19.74
N GLU A 388 15.13 10.74 -20.84
CA GLU A 388 14.83 11.85 -21.75
C GLU A 388 14.00 11.42 -22.96
N THR A 389 14.45 10.36 -23.65
CA THR A 389 13.76 9.79 -24.82
C THR A 389 13.97 8.29 -24.87
N THR A 390 13.03 7.55 -25.46
CA THR A 390 13.18 6.11 -25.66
C THR A 390 12.29 5.60 -26.78
N THR A 391 12.75 4.58 -27.52
CA THR A 391 11.94 3.79 -28.45
C THR A 391 11.46 2.47 -27.83
N SER A 392 11.85 2.16 -26.59
CA SER A 392 11.38 0.97 -25.87
C SER A 392 9.92 1.15 -25.48
N HIS A 393 9.09 0.21 -25.91
CA HIS A 393 7.68 0.14 -25.52
C HIS A 393 7.54 -0.17 -24.02
N TRP A 394 8.40 -1.02 -23.47
CA TRP A 394 8.44 -1.34 -22.04
C TRP A 394 8.65 -0.08 -21.18
N LEU A 395 9.70 0.69 -21.46
CA LEU A 395 10.04 1.90 -20.69
C LEU A 395 8.97 3.01 -20.79
N GLN A 396 8.27 3.10 -21.91
CA GLN A 396 7.13 4.02 -22.11
C GLN A 396 5.87 3.59 -21.35
N THR A 397 5.74 2.29 -21.12
CA THR A 397 4.53 1.69 -20.55
C THR A 397 4.56 1.64 -19.03
N ILE A 398 5.72 1.31 -18.47
CA ILE A 398 5.85 1.00 -17.05
C ILE A 398 5.83 2.25 -16.15
N TYR A 399 6.45 3.35 -16.58
CA TYR A 399 6.53 4.62 -15.85
C TYR A 399 6.24 5.83 -16.75
N PRO A 400 5.70 6.94 -16.20
CA PRO A 400 5.16 7.09 -14.83
C PRO A 400 3.75 6.50 -14.67
N CYS A 401 3.21 5.89 -15.75
CA CYS A 401 1.87 5.30 -15.85
C CYS A 401 0.74 6.32 -15.57
N ASP A 402 0.40 7.09 -16.59
CA ASP A 402 -0.78 7.96 -16.55
C ASP A 402 -2.07 7.13 -16.54
N LEU A 403 -2.87 7.33 -15.50
CA LEU A 403 -4.18 6.71 -15.31
C LEU A 403 -5.31 7.74 -15.31
N THR A 404 -5.02 9.00 -15.66
CA THR A 404 -6.03 10.07 -15.70
C THR A 404 -7.22 9.70 -16.59
N HIS A 405 -6.97 9.03 -17.72
CA HIS A 405 -8.00 8.64 -18.70
C HIS A 405 -8.89 7.48 -18.24
N VAL A 406 -8.50 6.75 -17.19
CA VAL A 406 -9.30 5.65 -16.63
C VAL A 406 -9.99 6.00 -15.32
N LEU A 407 -9.75 7.21 -14.80
CA LEU A 407 -10.45 7.70 -13.61
C LEU A 407 -11.96 7.68 -13.83
N GLN A 408 -12.67 7.07 -12.88
CA GLN A 408 -14.12 7.08 -12.84
C GLN A 408 -14.62 7.98 -11.72
N PRO A 409 -15.79 8.64 -11.88
CA PRO A 409 -16.45 8.90 -13.16
C PRO A 409 -15.56 9.71 -14.12
N SER A 410 -15.80 9.61 -15.42
CA SER A 410 -15.00 10.31 -16.45
C SER A 410 -15.00 11.84 -16.33
N ALA A 411 -15.93 12.42 -15.56
CA ALA A 411 -16.01 13.85 -15.27
C ALA A 411 -15.07 14.29 -14.11
N ALA A 412 -14.50 13.36 -13.34
CA ALA A 412 -13.62 13.69 -12.22
C ALA A 412 -12.33 14.42 -12.64
N PRO A 413 -11.64 14.03 -13.73
CA PRO A 413 -10.53 14.80 -14.27
C PRO A 413 -10.96 16.19 -14.76
N ASP A 414 -12.13 16.30 -15.39
CA ASP A 414 -12.65 17.58 -15.91
C ASP A 414 -12.91 18.56 -14.76
N LEU A 415 -13.43 18.05 -13.62
CA LEU A 415 -13.69 18.87 -12.44
C LEU A 415 -12.38 19.43 -11.88
N LEU A 416 -11.35 18.59 -11.76
CA LEU A 416 -10.02 19.02 -11.29
C LEU A 416 -9.39 20.05 -12.21
N GLU A 417 -9.50 19.86 -13.52
CA GLU A 417 -8.98 20.79 -14.52
C GLU A 417 -9.64 22.17 -14.42
N VAL A 418 -10.97 22.22 -14.28
CA VAL A 418 -11.71 23.48 -14.06
C VAL A 418 -11.33 24.15 -12.74
N LEU A 419 -10.96 23.36 -11.73
CA LEU A 419 -10.50 23.86 -10.43
C LEU A 419 -9.02 24.27 -10.41
N GLY A 420 -8.29 24.08 -11.52
CA GLY A 420 -6.92 24.55 -11.69
C GLY A 420 -5.84 23.46 -11.62
N SER A 421 -6.20 22.17 -11.57
CA SER A 421 -5.25 21.06 -11.59
C SER A 421 -5.02 20.57 -13.02
N PRO A 422 -3.86 20.85 -13.64
CA PRO A 422 -3.66 20.56 -15.05
C PRO A 422 -3.33 19.08 -15.29
N ARG A 423 -3.76 18.51 -16.42
CA ARG A 423 -3.50 17.10 -16.76
C ARG A 423 -2.01 16.79 -17.06
N PRO A 424 -1.54 15.55 -16.87
CA PRO A 424 -2.23 14.44 -16.20
C PRO A 424 -2.43 14.77 -14.70
N VAL A 425 -3.53 14.28 -14.11
CA VAL A 425 -3.88 14.53 -12.69
C VAL A 425 -3.64 13.32 -11.80
N PHE A 426 -3.52 12.13 -12.39
CA PHE A 426 -3.34 10.86 -11.66
C PHE A 426 -2.35 9.96 -12.38
N LEU A 427 -1.22 9.74 -11.72
CA LEU A 427 -0.12 8.91 -12.17
C LEU A 427 0.01 7.77 -11.16
N ASN A 428 0.23 6.55 -11.63
CA ASN A 428 0.28 5.41 -10.73
C ASN A 428 1.12 4.31 -11.37
N SER A 429 2.38 4.34 -10.98
CA SER A 429 3.36 3.37 -11.41
C SER A 429 3.10 1.97 -10.83
N GLY A 430 2.52 1.85 -9.64
CA GLY A 430 2.21 0.57 -8.98
C GLY A 430 1.20 -0.28 -9.77
N ALA A 431 0.19 0.34 -10.38
CA ALA A 431 -0.82 -0.36 -11.19
C ALA A 431 -0.22 -1.20 -12.32
N ASN A 432 0.79 -0.71 -13.02
CA ASN A 432 1.45 -1.48 -14.07
C ASN A 432 2.68 -2.23 -13.56
N ARG A 433 3.43 -1.66 -12.61
CA ARG A 433 4.67 -2.24 -12.09
C ARG A 433 4.44 -3.48 -11.24
N ILE A 434 3.37 -3.51 -10.46
CA ILE A 434 3.09 -4.55 -9.46
C ILE A 434 1.94 -5.42 -9.92
N LEU A 435 0.83 -4.79 -10.33
CA LEU A 435 -0.39 -5.52 -10.66
C LEU A 435 -0.42 -6.02 -12.11
N GLY A 436 0.43 -5.45 -12.98
CA GLY A 436 0.47 -5.76 -14.41
C GLY A 436 -0.86 -5.46 -15.11
N LEU A 437 -1.61 -4.44 -14.66
CA LEU A 437 -2.98 -4.23 -15.11
C LEU A 437 -3.09 -3.99 -16.62
N ARG A 438 -2.12 -3.31 -17.24
CA ARG A 438 -2.09 -3.13 -18.71
C ARG A 438 -1.83 -4.44 -19.46
N GLU A 439 -0.87 -5.26 -19.03
CA GLU A 439 -0.61 -6.57 -19.65
C GLU A 439 -1.84 -7.50 -19.54
N LYS A 440 -2.60 -7.38 -18.44
CA LYS A 440 -3.86 -8.09 -18.21
C LYS A 440 -5.06 -7.48 -18.95
N GLY A 441 -4.90 -6.36 -19.65
CA GLY A 441 -5.96 -5.69 -20.41
C GLY A 441 -6.94 -4.85 -19.57
N PHE A 442 -6.68 -4.63 -18.28
CA PHE A 442 -7.54 -3.81 -17.41
C PHE A 442 -7.32 -2.31 -17.56
N VAL A 443 -6.12 -1.88 -17.98
CA VAL A 443 -5.79 -0.46 -18.19
C VAL A 443 -5.42 -0.24 -19.66
N PRO A 444 -6.22 0.50 -20.45
CA PRO A 444 -5.85 0.86 -21.82
C PRO A 444 -4.63 1.79 -21.84
N PRO A 445 -3.86 1.80 -22.95
CA PRO A 445 -2.78 2.79 -23.13
C PRO A 445 -3.34 4.22 -23.09
N PRO A 446 -2.56 5.20 -22.61
CA PRO A 446 -3.01 6.59 -22.56
C PRO A 446 -3.29 7.10 -23.97
N PRO A 447 -4.36 7.92 -24.17
CA PRO A 447 -4.78 8.39 -25.49
C PRO A 447 -3.77 9.33 -26.17
N HIS A 448 -2.83 9.89 -25.40
CA HIS A 448 -1.77 10.75 -25.91
C HIS A 448 -0.42 10.05 -25.65
N GLY A 449 0.10 9.35 -26.67
CA GLY A 449 1.39 8.65 -26.63
C GLY A 449 2.62 9.56 -26.57
N LYS A 450 2.53 10.74 -25.95
CA LYS A 450 3.70 11.56 -25.65
C LYS A 450 4.42 10.95 -24.46
N LEU A 451 5.70 10.67 -24.64
CA LEU A 451 6.59 10.23 -23.56
C LEU A 451 6.57 11.28 -22.44
N LEU A 452 6.19 10.86 -21.23
CA LEU A 452 6.40 11.65 -20.02
C LEU A 452 7.80 11.35 -19.51
N GLN A 453 8.64 12.37 -19.43
CA GLN A 453 9.95 12.24 -18.80
C GLN A 453 9.76 11.94 -17.32
N TYR A 454 10.68 11.16 -16.76
CA TYR A 454 10.66 10.85 -15.33
C TYR A 454 12.08 10.68 -14.81
N THR A 455 12.22 10.87 -13.50
CA THR A 455 13.44 10.55 -12.76
C THR A 455 13.30 9.28 -11.97
N THR A 456 14.36 8.48 -11.88
CA THR A 456 14.48 7.33 -10.98
C THR A 456 15.86 7.34 -10.30
N PRO A 457 16.02 6.66 -9.17
CA PRO A 457 17.35 6.34 -8.66
C PRO A 457 18.09 5.43 -9.65
N ALA A 458 19.41 5.55 -9.74
CA ALA A 458 20.23 4.72 -10.61
C ALA A 458 20.06 3.20 -10.39
N VAL A 459 19.76 2.77 -9.16
CA VAL A 459 19.47 1.37 -8.85
C VAL A 459 18.20 0.85 -9.56
N GLU A 460 17.14 1.66 -9.61
CA GLU A 460 15.91 1.30 -10.33
C GLU A 460 16.12 1.43 -11.84
N TRP A 461 16.87 2.44 -12.30
CA TRP A 461 17.20 2.58 -13.72
C TRP A 461 17.91 1.34 -14.29
N LYS A 462 18.86 0.76 -13.55
CA LYS A 462 19.53 -0.50 -13.91
C LYS A 462 18.53 -1.65 -14.08
N ARG A 463 17.58 -1.77 -13.15
CA ARG A 463 16.50 -2.77 -13.21
C ARG A 463 15.63 -2.58 -14.45
N LEU A 464 15.16 -1.35 -14.69
CA LEU A 464 14.31 -1.02 -15.83
C LEU A 464 14.99 -1.30 -17.17
N LEU A 465 16.25 -0.94 -17.32
CA LEU A 465 16.99 -1.21 -18.55
C LEU A 465 17.17 -2.71 -18.78
N LYS A 466 17.48 -3.49 -17.75
CA LYS A 466 17.59 -4.95 -17.86
C LYS A 466 16.29 -5.56 -18.38
N GLU A 467 15.16 -5.18 -17.78
CA GLU A 467 13.84 -5.65 -18.21
C GLU A 467 13.48 -5.20 -19.62
N ALA A 468 13.79 -3.96 -20.00
CA ALA A 468 13.56 -3.46 -21.35
C ALA A 468 14.34 -4.29 -22.40
N ILE A 469 15.57 -4.70 -22.08
CA ILE A 469 16.41 -5.54 -22.94
C ILE A 469 15.83 -6.95 -23.06
N GLU A 470 15.27 -7.49 -21.98
CA GLU A 470 14.57 -8.78 -21.99
C GLU A 470 13.27 -8.73 -22.80
N LYS A 471 12.53 -7.62 -22.75
CA LYS A 471 11.19 -7.48 -23.34
C LYS A 471 11.19 -6.99 -24.80
N ASP A 472 11.86 -5.89 -25.11
CA ASP A 472 11.82 -5.27 -26.45
C ASP A 472 12.97 -5.74 -27.35
N ARG A 473 14.06 -6.27 -26.77
CA ARG A 473 15.32 -6.74 -27.38
C ARG A 473 16.08 -5.75 -28.28
N SER A 474 15.42 -4.77 -28.90
CA SER A 474 16.03 -3.76 -29.76
C SER A 474 15.36 -2.40 -29.54
N PHE A 475 16.10 -1.42 -29.04
CA PHE A 475 15.61 -0.06 -28.78
C PHE A 475 16.76 0.94 -28.63
N ALA A 476 16.44 2.23 -28.70
CA ALA A 476 17.34 3.30 -28.32
C ALA A 476 16.76 4.09 -27.14
N VAL A 477 17.59 4.47 -26.19
CA VAL A 477 17.20 5.28 -25.03
C VAL A 477 18.24 6.36 -24.78
N THR A 478 17.77 7.59 -24.55
CA THR A 478 18.58 8.70 -24.06
C THR A 478 18.20 8.96 -22.62
N TYR A 479 19.19 8.98 -21.74
CA TYR A 479 18.99 9.31 -20.34
C TYR A 479 20.14 10.16 -19.80
N SER A 480 19.88 10.91 -18.74
CA SER A 480 20.80 11.86 -18.15
C SER A 480 21.03 11.55 -16.69
N HIS A 481 22.28 11.54 -16.25
CA HIS A 481 22.59 11.61 -14.82
C HIS A 481 22.50 13.06 -14.39
N LEU A 482 21.71 13.32 -13.36
CA LEU A 482 21.59 14.65 -12.78
C LEU A 482 22.84 14.98 -11.94
N PRO A 483 23.25 16.25 -11.88
CA PRO A 483 24.33 16.67 -11.00
C PRO A 483 23.82 16.64 -9.54
N GLY A 484 24.38 15.75 -8.73
CA GLY A 484 24.01 15.59 -7.31
C GLY A 484 22.84 14.62 -7.08
N THR A 485 22.28 14.67 -5.86
CA THR A 485 21.21 13.74 -5.41
C THR A 485 19.89 14.42 -5.12
N ALA A 486 19.85 15.76 -5.13
CA ALA A 486 18.67 16.54 -4.77
C ALA A 486 18.64 17.90 -5.48
N GLY A 487 17.43 18.34 -5.81
CA GLY A 487 17.13 19.66 -6.36
C GLY A 487 15.63 19.89 -6.47
N ASP A 488 15.25 21.04 -7.05
CA ASP A 488 13.84 21.33 -7.35
C ASP A 488 13.41 20.69 -8.69
N GLU A 489 12.16 20.92 -9.08
CA GLU A 489 11.62 20.37 -10.32
C GLU A 489 12.32 20.90 -11.57
N VAL A 490 12.79 22.16 -11.55
CA VAL A 490 13.56 22.75 -12.64
C VAL A 490 14.90 22.03 -12.79
N TRP A 491 15.59 21.76 -11.69
CA TRP A 491 16.80 20.94 -11.67
C TRP A 491 16.52 19.54 -12.26
N ARG A 492 15.44 18.87 -11.84
CA ARG A 492 15.08 17.56 -12.40
C ARG A 492 14.81 17.62 -13.89
N ALA A 493 14.18 18.68 -14.39
CA ALA A 493 13.80 18.81 -15.79
C ALA A 493 14.96 19.20 -16.72
N THR A 494 15.91 20.00 -16.23
CA THR A 494 16.90 20.67 -17.11
C THR A 494 18.34 20.27 -16.83
N ALA A 495 18.71 19.99 -15.58
CA ALA A 495 20.10 19.73 -15.24
C ALA A 495 20.57 18.38 -15.82
N TYR A 496 21.86 18.28 -16.13
CA TYR A 496 22.53 17.00 -16.39
C TYR A 496 24.04 17.16 -16.21
N ALA A 497 24.70 16.14 -15.65
CA ALA A 497 26.15 16.04 -15.54
C ALA A 497 26.73 15.23 -16.71
N ARG A 498 26.03 14.18 -17.12
CA ARG A 498 26.31 13.37 -18.31
C ARG A 498 25.01 12.91 -18.93
N ARG A 499 24.98 12.84 -20.25
CA ARG A 499 23.85 12.32 -21.04
C ARG A 499 24.34 11.13 -21.85
N VAL A 500 23.65 10.01 -21.73
CA VAL A 500 23.98 8.73 -22.35
C VAL A 500 22.93 8.40 -23.41
N LEU A 501 23.37 8.14 -24.63
CA LEU A 501 22.58 7.51 -25.68
C LEU A 501 22.97 6.04 -25.76
N LEU A 502 22.07 5.15 -25.34
CA LEU A 502 22.26 3.72 -25.40
C LEU A 502 21.42 3.14 -26.54
N LYS A 503 22.05 2.32 -27.40
CA LYS A 503 21.41 1.55 -28.45
C LYS A 503 21.56 0.07 -28.14
N VAL A 504 20.43 -0.61 -28.08
CA VAL A 504 20.32 -2.06 -27.88
C VAL A 504 19.85 -2.68 -29.18
N ALA A 505 20.49 -3.77 -29.60
CA ALA A 505 20.05 -4.61 -30.70
C ALA A 505 20.22 -6.08 -30.32
N ASP A 506 19.20 -6.90 -30.61
CA ASP A 506 19.18 -8.35 -30.38
C ASP A 506 19.50 -8.77 -28.93
N GLY A 507 19.11 -7.94 -27.96
CA GLY A 507 19.36 -8.15 -26.54
C GLY A 507 20.77 -7.74 -26.09
N GLY A 508 21.62 -7.25 -26.98
CA GLY A 508 22.96 -6.75 -26.69
C GLY A 508 23.09 -5.25 -26.87
N ILE A 509 24.14 -4.66 -26.29
CA ILE A 509 24.45 -3.25 -26.50
C ILE A 509 25.13 -3.09 -27.87
N ALA A 510 24.45 -2.41 -28.79
CA ALA A 510 24.92 -2.15 -30.15
C ALA A 510 25.68 -0.81 -30.27
N GLY A 511 25.46 0.11 -29.35
CA GLY A 511 26.17 1.39 -29.30
C GLY A 511 25.90 2.14 -28.01
N CYS A 512 26.87 2.95 -27.58
CA CYS A 512 26.74 3.75 -26.38
C CYS A 512 27.60 5.02 -26.51
N ASP A 513 26.96 6.18 -26.48
CA ASP A 513 27.61 7.49 -26.60
C ASP A 513 27.33 8.33 -25.35
N VAL A 514 28.37 8.91 -24.74
CA VAL A 514 28.23 9.84 -23.62
C VAL A 514 28.54 11.26 -24.08
N SER A 515 27.71 12.22 -23.66
CA SER A 515 27.91 13.64 -23.89
C SER A 515 27.85 14.43 -22.58
N PHE A 516 28.64 15.50 -22.51
CA PHE A 516 28.76 16.36 -21.33
C PHE A 516 28.25 17.77 -21.62
N PRO A 517 27.92 18.56 -20.57
CA PRO A 517 27.46 19.95 -20.74
C PRO A 517 28.41 20.86 -21.51
N ASN A 518 29.72 20.59 -21.46
CA ASN A 518 30.75 21.34 -22.20
C ASN A 518 30.84 20.96 -23.70
N GLY A 519 29.94 20.10 -24.20
CA GLY A 519 29.91 19.63 -25.58
C GLY A 519 30.89 18.49 -25.90
N THR A 520 31.71 18.06 -24.94
CA THR A 520 32.60 16.91 -25.15
C THR A 520 31.81 15.60 -25.23
N ARG A 521 32.37 14.64 -25.96
CA ARG A 521 31.84 13.28 -26.09
C ARG A 521 32.88 12.27 -25.61
N ALA A 522 32.42 11.18 -25.02
CA ALA A 522 33.26 10.07 -24.60
C ALA A 522 32.55 8.73 -24.84
N ASP A 523 33.34 7.67 -24.90
CA ASP A 523 32.83 6.31 -24.85
C ASP A 523 32.24 6.01 -23.47
N CYS A 524 31.24 5.13 -23.43
CA CYS A 524 30.62 4.71 -22.19
C CYS A 524 31.59 3.96 -21.29
N LYS A 525 31.62 4.34 -20.02
CA LYS A 525 32.28 3.57 -18.97
C LYS A 525 31.39 2.41 -18.55
N THR A 526 31.98 1.43 -17.87
CA THR A 526 31.24 0.32 -17.26
C THR A 526 30.14 0.81 -16.32
N THR A 527 30.34 1.94 -15.64
CA THR A 527 29.36 2.59 -14.76
C THR A 527 28.19 3.23 -15.50
N ASP A 528 28.34 3.52 -16.79
CA ASP A 528 27.28 4.03 -17.68
C ASP A 528 26.49 2.87 -18.32
N LEU A 529 26.90 1.62 -18.06
CA LEU A 529 26.23 0.43 -18.61
C LEU A 529 25.52 -0.34 -17.49
N PRO A 530 24.26 -0.75 -17.71
CA PRO A 530 23.39 -1.26 -16.65
C PRO A 530 23.82 -2.60 -16.03
N TYR A 531 24.72 -3.36 -16.68
CA TYR A 531 25.06 -4.73 -16.29
C TYR A 531 26.28 -4.87 -15.37
N HIS A 532 27.08 -3.82 -15.16
CA HIS A 532 28.36 -3.97 -14.44
C HIS A 532 28.26 -3.83 -12.92
N LEU A 533 27.06 -3.62 -12.39
CA LEU A 533 26.81 -3.63 -10.96
C LEU A 533 25.57 -4.48 -10.73
N ASP A 534 25.79 -5.78 -10.48
CA ASP A 534 24.75 -6.65 -9.95
C ASP A 534 24.18 -5.99 -8.70
N VAL A 535 22.95 -5.48 -8.81
CA VAL A 535 22.22 -5.00 -7.65
C VAL A 535 22.08 -6.21 -6.72
N PRO A 536 22.63 -6.17 -5.49
CA PRO A 536 22.51 -7.28 -4.55
C PRO A 536 21.07 -7.76 -4.45
N TRP A 537 20.88 -9.08 -4.40
CA TRP A 537 19.55 -9.70 -4.40
C TRP A 537 18.61 -9.09 -3.35
N TRP A 538 19.13 -8.70 -2.18
CA TRP A 538 18.33 -8.12 -1.12
C TRP A 538 17.85 -6.71 -1.47
N ILE A 539 18.67 -5.88 -2.14
CA ILE A 539 18.26 -4.57 -2.66
C ILE A 539 17.22 -4.76 -3.76
N GLN A 540 17.37 -5.80 -4.59
CA GLN A 540 16.33 -6.15 -5.56
C GLN A 540 15.02 -6.51 -4.89
N LYS A 541 15.06 -7.16 -3.71
CA LYS A 541 13.88 -7.55 -2.95
C LYS A 541 13.24 -6.43 -2.14
N ILE A 542 13.99 -5.42 -1.69
CA ILE A 542 13.41 -4.37 -0.84
C ILE A 542 13.26 -3.01 -1.54
N GLY A 543 14.12 -2.70 -2.51
CA GLY A 543 14.16 -1.39 -3.15
C GLY A 543 13.43 -1.39 -4.48
N LEU A 544 12.11 -1.15 -4.48
CA LEU A 544 11.35 -0.77 -5.67
C LEU A 544 10.97 0.71 -5.55
N TYR A 545 11.29 1.45 -6.60
CA TYR A 545 11.21 2.92 -6.62
C TYR A 545 10.41 3.39 -7.83
N HIS A 546 9.61 4.42 -7.64
CA HIS A 546 8.76 4.95 -8.70
C HIS A 546 9.53 5.89 -9.62
N GLY A 547 9.14 5.90 -10.89
CA GLY A 547 9.52 6.94 -11.83
C GLY A 547 8.77 8.23 -11.52
N TYR A 548 9.46 9.21 -10.93
CA TYR A 548 8.81 10.50 -10.65
C TYR A 548 8.66 11.31 -11.93
N PRO A 549 7.43 11.65 -12.32
CA PRO A 549 7.13 12.35 -13.56
C PRO A 549 7.66 13.78 -13.53
N ILE A 550 8.18 14.25 -14.65
CA ILE A 550 8.48 15.66 -14.89
C ILE A 550 7.35 16.22 -15.74
N LEU A 551 6.61 17.17 -15.18
CA LEU A 551 5.43 17.74 -15.79
C LEU A 551 5.67 19.20 -16.19
N HIS A 552 5.06 19.59 -17.29
CA HIS A 552 5.05 20.97 -17.76
C HIS A 552 3.62 21.53 -17.70
N ASP A 553 3.48 22.82 -17.47
CA ASP A 553 2.21 23.52 -17.60
C ASP A 553 1.84 23.77 -19.08
N ALA A 554 0.73 24.47 -19.30
CA ALA A 554 0.26 24.78 -20.66
C ALA A 554 1.21 25.73 -21.42
N GLN A 555 2.05 26.47 -20.71
CA GLN A 555 3.04 27.41 -21.25
C GLN A 555 4.38 26.72 -21.53
N GLY A 556 4.54 25.46 -21.11
CA GLY A 556 5.77 24.68 -21.26
C GLY A 556 6.74 24.85 -20.08
N GLU A 557 6.37 25.59 -19.05
CA GLU A 557 7.18 25.77 -17.85
C GLU A 557 7.08 24.53 -16.96
N VAL A 558 8.16 24.25 -16.23
CA VAL A 558 8.25 23.08 -15.36
C VAL A 558 7.34 23.29 -14.14
N ARG A 559 6.46 22.34 -13.87
CA ARG A 559 5.60 22.38 -12.67
C ARG A 559 6.44 22.20 -11.41
N LYS A 560 6.03 22.87 -10.32
CA LYS A 560 6.79 22.87 -9.05
C LYS A 560 6.49 21.67 -8.15
N SER A 561 5.41 20.94 -8.40
CA SER A 561 4.94 19.83 -7.58
C SER A 561 4.84 18.55 -8.39
N ILE A 562 5.02 17.41 -7.71
CA ILE A 562 4.68 16.11 -8.28
C ILE A 562 3.18 15.90 -8.08
N GLN A 563 2.45 15.89 -9.20
CA GLN A 563 1.04 15.52 -9.23
C GLN A 563 0.81 14.14 -8.59
N CYS A 564 -0.40 13.88 -8.07
CA CYS A 564 -0.80 12.61 -7.47
C CYS A 564 -0.16 11.43 -8.16
N PHE A 565 0.86 10.89 -7.50
CA PHE A 565 1.45 9.60 -7.82
C PHE A 565 0.99 8.65 -6.73
N GLY A 566 -0.24 8.15 -6.90
CA GLY A 566 -0.99 7.38 -5.92
C GLY A 566 -1.17 5.93 -6.36
N PRO A 567 -1.74 5.06 -5.51
CA PRO A 567 -1.68 3.62 -5.65
C PRO A 567 -2.56 3.05 -6.73
#